data_AF-A0A7V0MGL5-F1
#
_entry.id   AF-A0A7V0MGL5-F1
#
_cell.length_a   1.000
_cell.length_b   1.000
_cell.length_c   1.000
_cell.angle_alpha   90.00
_cell.angle_beta   90.00
_cell.angle_gamma   90.00
#
_symmetry.space_group_name_H-M   'P 1'
#
loop_
_entity.id
_entity.type
_entity.pdbx_description
1 polymer ?
#
loop_
_entity_poly.entity_id
_entity_poly.type
_entity_poly.pdbx_seq_one_letter_code
_entity_poly.pdbx_strand_id
1 'polypeptide(L)'
;MLARQFLESLPEFSSLFKPGHSTPLYTISSYLGPGLFKPGYPREPKSFGEWLRKFRLDQGLLIKDFARLIGVSEDTVINWEKRNVKPRGRAREKLTEALRRVFGREKWDL
;
A
#
# COMPACT_ATOMS: atom_id res chain seq x y z
N MET A 1 12.21 -9.23 3.64
CA MET A 1 12.18 -10.30 2.61
C MET A 1 10.86 -11.08 2.55
N LEU A 2 9.99 -11.06 3.57
CA LEU A 2 8.79 -11.92 3.62
C LEU A 2 7.56 -11.44 2.81
N ALA A 3 7.36 -10.13 2.60
CA ALA A 3 6.15 -9.61 1.94
C ALA A 3 6.08 -9.96 0.43
N ARG A 4 7.24 -9.99 -0.25
CA ARG A 4 7.32 -10.30 -1.69
C ARG A 4 6.96 -11.76 -1.97
N GLN A 5 7.49 -12.67 -1.16
CA GLN A 5 7.27 -14.10 -1.31
C GLN A 5 5.81 -14.51 -1.06
N PHE A 6 5.11 -13.78 -0.19
CA PHE A 6 3.69 -13.96 0.07
C PHE A 6 2.81 -13.42 -1.07
N LEU A 7 3.11 -12.24 -1.62
CA LEU A 7 2.38 -11.70 -2.78
C LEU A 7 2.57 -12.57 -4.04
N GLU A 8 3.77 -13.11 -4.23
CA GLU A 8 4.10 -14.07 -5.30
C GLU A 8 3.41 -15.44 -5.11
N SER A 9 2.94 -15.76 -3.89
CA SER A 9 2.21 -17.01 -3.60
C SER A 9 0.70 -16.94 -3.86
N LEU A 10 0.16 -15.76 -4.21
CA LEU A 10 -1.26 -15.61 -4.54
C LEU A 10 -1.53 -16.11 -5.98
N PRO A 11 -2.48 -17.04 -6.18
CA PRO A 11 -2.73 -17.67 -7.49
C PRO A 11 -3.04 -16.70 -8.64
N GLU A 12 -3.60 -15.52 -8.33
CA GLU A 12 -3.94 -14.49 -9.31
C GLU A 12 -2.80 -13.49 -9.60
N PHE A 13 -1.66 -13.57 -8.90
CA PHE A 13 -0.58 -12.60 -9.03
C PHE A 13 0.33 -12.89 -10.24
N SER A 14 0.47 -14.17 -10.61
CA SER A 14 1.27 -14.62 -11.74
C SER A 14 0.67 -14.26 -13.11
N SER A 15 -0.66 -14.11 -13.20
CA SER A 15 -1.38 -13.80 -14.44
C SER A 15 -1.39 -12.31 -14.81
N LEU A 16 -0.98 -11.43 -13.87
CA LEU A 16 -0.89 -9.98 -14.07
C LEU A 16 0.39 -9.55 -14.82
N PHE A 17 1.38 -10.44 -14.93
CA PHE A 17 2.61 -10.20 -15.68
C PHE A 17 2.64 -11.08 -16.93
N LYS A 18 1.94 -10.65 -17.98
CA LYS A 18 2.14 -11.20 -19.33
C LYS A 18 3.29 -10.45 -20.01
N PRO A 19 4.43 -11.09 -20.32
CA PRO A 19 5.49 -10.43 -21.09
C PRO A 19 5.08 -10.48 -22.56
N GLY A 20 4.52 -9.38 -23.09
CA GLY A 20 4.04 -9.40 -24.48
C GLY A 20 3.54 -8.09 -25.09
N HIS A 21 3.78 -6.93 -24.49
CA HIS A 21 3.39 -5.66 -25.11
C HIS A 21 4.59 -4.71 -25.17
N SER A 22 4.89 -4.19 -26.38
CA SER A 22 5.96 -3.22 -26.61
C SER A 22 5.76 -2.01 -25.71
N THR A 23 6.68 -1.82 -24.77
CA THR A 23 6.62 -0.72 -23.81
C THR A 23 7.15 0.57 -24.45
N PRO A 24 6.41 1.70 -24.41
CA PRO A 24 6.98 2.99 -24.74
C PRO A 24 8.01 3.42 -23.69
N LEU A 25 8.95 4.28 -24.10
CA LEU A 25 10.12 4.76 -23.35
C LEU A 25 9.77 5.50 -22.04
N TYR A 26 9.41 4.76 -21.00
CA TYR A 26 9.42 5.23 -19.60
C TYR A 26 9.59 4.08 -18.60
N THR A 27 10.22 2.98 -19.01
CA THR A 27 10.53 1.86 -18.11
C THR A 27 11.67 2.27 -17.16
N ILE A 28 11.33 3.00 -16.08
CA ILE A 28 12.15 3.02 -14.88
C ILE A 28 12.13 1.60 -14.32
N SER A 29 13.25 0.93 -14.54
CA SER A 29 13.60 -0.41 -14.12
C SER A 29 13.21 -0.70 -12.65
N SER A 30 12.70 -1.90 -12.47
CA SER A 30 12.03 -2.50 -11.35
C SER A 30 12.92 -2.86 -10.14
N TYR A 31 13.94 -2.06 -9.80
CA TYR A 31 14.80 -2.33 -8.62
C TYR A 31 15.34 -1.10 -7.88
N LEU A 32 14.61 0.02 -7.89
CA LEU A 32 14.90 1.14 -6.98
C LEU A 32 13.89 1.06 -5.83
N GLY A 33 14.39 0.90 -4.61
CA GLY A 33 13.55 0.73 -3.41
C GLY A 33 12.43 1.77 -3.36
N PRO A 34 11.26 1.42 -2.78
CA PRO A 34 10.01 2.16 -3.00
C PRO A 34 9.99 3.61 -2.48
N GLY A 35 11.07 4.08 -1.85
CA GLY A 35 11.29 5.46 -1.43
C GLY A 35 12.14 6.34 -2.37
N LEU A 36 12.78 5.80 -3.42
CA LEU A 36 13.79 6.58 -4.15
C LEU A 36 13.23 7.61 -5.15
N PHE A 37 12.03 7.40 -5.69
CA PHE A 37 11.42 8.29 -6.69
C PHE A 37 9.91 8.50 -6.48
N LYS A 38 9.46 8.70 -5.24
CA LYS A 38 8.06 9.08 -4.97
C LYS A 38 7.99 10.52 -4.50
N PRO A 39 7.60 11.48 -5.37
CA PRO A 39 7.36 12.86 -4.97
C PRO A 39 6.47 12.93 -3.72
N GLY A 40 6.95 13.65 -2.71
CA GLY A 40 6.25 13.81 -1.44
C GLY A 40 6.19 12.57 -0.55
N TYR A 41 7.17 11.64 -0.63
CA TYR A 41 7.32 10.58 0.38
C TYR A 41 7.45 11.21 1.79
N PRO A 42 6.58 10.85 2.77
CA PRO A 42 6.63 11.43 4.10
C PRO A 42 7.80 10.84 4.91
N ARG A 43 8.96 11.50 4.88
CA ARG A 43 10.14 11.09 5.65
C ARG A 43 9.88 11.13 7.16
N GLU A 44 9.24 12.21 7.60
CA GLU A 44 8.87 12.48 8.97
C GLU A 44 7.34 12.74 9.03
N PRO A 45 6.52 11.69 9.14
CA PRO A 45 5.07 11.84 9.13
C PRO A 45 4.59 12.58 10.39
N LYS A 46 3.85 13.68 10.20
CA LYS A 46 3.30 14.52 11.28
C LYS A 46 1.82 14.27 11.54
N SER A 47 1.17 13.57 10.61
CA SER A 47 -0.25 13.23 10.66
C SER A 47 -0.48 11.73 10.48
N PHE A 48 -1.68 11.28 10.86
CA PHE A 48 -2.11 9.90 10.62
C PHE A 48 -2.07 9.56 9.13
N GLY A 49 -2.55 10.47 8.27
CA GLY A 49 -2.54 10.28 6.82
C GLY A 49 -1.14 10.12 6.25
N GLU A 50 -0.18 10.94 6.69
CA GLU A 50 1.22 10.82 6.28
C GLU A 50 1.87 9.54 6.80
N TRP A 51 1.57 9.14 8.04
CA TRP A 51 2.05 7.89 8.60
C TRP A 51 1.53 6.70 7.80
N LEU A 52 0.23 6.67 7.50
CA LEU A 52 -0.40 5.60 6.73
C LEU A 52 0.15 5.54 5.29
N ARG A 53 0.34 6.71 4.68
CA ARG A 53 0.97 6.82 3.36
C ARG A 53 2.40 6.30 3.39
N LYS A 54 3.21 6.73 4.36
CA LYS A 54 4.59 6.23 4.53
C LYS A 54 4.59 4.72 4.67
N PHE A 55 3.73 4.17 5.54
CA PHE A 55 3.57 2.74 5.74
C PHE A 55 3.28 2.01 4.42
N ARG A 56 2.25 2.44 3.68
CA ARG A 56 1.89 1.84 2.37
C ARG A 56 3.06 1.88 1.39
N LEU A 57 3.76 3.01 1.34
CA LEU A 57 4.91 3.19 0.45
C LEU A 57 6.10 2.31 0.85
N ASP A 58 6.36 2.14 2.15
CA ASP A 58 7.42 1.24 2.66
C ASP A 58 7.16 -0.22 2.26
N GLN A 59 5.89 -0.61 2.16
CA GLN A 59 5.48 -1.93 1.66
C GLN A 59 5.44 -2.04 0.13
N GLY A 60 5.74 -0.96 -0.61
CA GLY A 60 5.72 -0.96 -2.08
C GLY A 60 4.32 -1.01 -2.70
N LEU A 61 3.26 -0.81 -1.91
CA LEU A 61 1.87 -0.99 -2.36
C LEU A 61 1.35 0.24 -3.14
N LEU A 62 0.61 -0.02 -4.22
CA LEU A 62 -0.20 1.01 -4.89
C LEU A 62 -1.47 1.29 -4.05
N ILE A 63 -2.12 2.42 -4.33
CA ILE A 63 -3.37 2.78 -3.64
C ILE A 63 -4.44 1.69 -3.86
N LYS A 64 -4.60 1.22 -5.11
CA LYS A 64 -5.52 0.13 -5.46
C LYS A 64 -5.27 -1.18 -4.70
N ASP A 65 -4.01 -1.54 -4.49
CA ASP A 65 -3.64 -2.78 -3.82
C ASP A 65 -3.91 -2.66 -2.32
N PHE A 66 -3.59 -1.50 -1.74
CA PHE A 66 -3.86 -1.23 -0.33
C PHE A 66 -5.37 -1.13 -0.03
N ALA A 67 -6.14 -0.49 -0.92
CA ALA A 67 -7.60 -0.43 -0.82
C ALA A 67 -8.22 -1.83 -0.87
N ARG A 68 -7.74 -2.70 -1.77
CA ARG A 68 -8.17 -4.10 -1.88
C ARG A 68 -7.80 -4.91 -0.64
N LEU A 69 -6.59 -4.72 -0.11
CA LEU A 69 -6.12 -5.39 1.11
C LEU A 69 -7.06 -5.13 2.30
N ILE A 70 -7.54 -3.89 2.42
CA ILE A 70 -8.43 -3.43 3.50
C ILE A 70 -9.90 -3.72 3.19
N GLY A 71 -10.28 -3.82 1.92
CA GLY A 71 -11.67 -3.95 1.48
C GLY A 71 -12.44 -2.63 1.52
N VAL A 72 -11.83 -1.55 1.04
CA VAL A 72 -12.41 -0.21 0.87
C VAL A 72 -12.13 0.33 -0.55
N SER A 73 -12.70 1.49 -0.90
CA SER A 73 -12.41 2.14 -2.19
C SER A 73 -11.05 2.86 -2.21
N GLU A 74 -10.50 3.09 -3.40
CA GLU A 74 -9.27 3.89 -3.57
C GLU A 74 -9.43 5.32 -3.05
N ASP A 75 -10.58 5.95 -3.29
CA ASP A 75 -10.90 7.29 -2.78
C ASP A 75 -10.87 7.34 -1.25
N THR A 76 -11.28 6.26 -0.59
CA THR A 76 -11.23 6.16 0.88
C THR A 76 -9.77 6.26 1.36
N VAL A 77 -8.86 5.52 0.71
CA VAL A 77 -7.42 5.58 1.00
C VAL A 77 -6.85 6.98 0.70
N ILE A 78 -7.23 7.59 -0.43
CA ILE A 78 -6.81 8.95 -0.79
C ILE A 78 -7.25 9.98 0.27
N ASN A 79 -8.49 9.87 0.75
CA ASN A 79 -9.02 10.74 1.80
C ASN A 79 -8.23 10.60 3.11
N TRP A 80 -7.83 9.38 3.46
CA TRP A 80 -7.01 9.14 4.65
C TRP A 80 -5.62 9.72 4.50
N GLU A 81 -4.95 9.44 3.38
CA GLU A 81 -3.54 9.79 3.18
C GLU A 81 -3.30 11.27 2.86
N LYS A 82 -4.15 11.88 2.04
CA LYS A 82 -3.94 13.26 1.54
C LYS A 82 -4.81 14.29 2.23
N ARG A 83 -6.04 13.92 2.62
CA ARG A 83 -6.99 14.84 3.26
C ARG A 83 -7.04 14.69 4.78
N ASN A 84 -6.22 13.80 5.33
CA ASN A 84 -6.10 13.52 6.76
C ASN A 84 -7.45 13.19 7.43
N VAL A 85 -8.39 12.62 6.67
CA VAL A 85 -9.66 12.14 7.19
C VAL A 85 -9.38 10.83 7.92
N LYS A 86 -9.58 10.78 9.24
CA LYS A 86 -9.34 9.54 9.98
C LYS A 86 -10.41 8.48 9.65
N PRO A 87 -10.05 7.19 9.55
CA PRO A 87 -11.01 6.10 9.40
C PRO A 87 -11.95 6.05 10.63
N ARG A 88 -13.23 5.75 10.40
CA ARG A 88 -14.27 5.67 11.43
C ARG A 88 -15.15 4.43 11.20
N GLY A 89 -15.78 3.95 12.28
CA GLY A 89 -16.67 2.79 12.26
C GLY A 89 -16.05 1.57 11.56
N ARG A 90 -16.82 0.93 10.68
CA ARG A 90 -16.39 -0.26 9.93
C ARG A 90 -15.09 -0.08 9.16
N ALA A 91 -14.79 1.12 8.67
CA ALA A 91 -13.58 1.35 7.90
C ALA A 91 -12.31 1.33 8.78
N ARG A 92 -12.44 1.76 10.04
CA ARG A 92 -11.37 1.63 11.05
C ARG A 92 -11.16 0.16 11.41
N GLU A 93 -12.23 -0.57 11.68
CA GLU A 93 -12.18 -2.00 12.00
C GLU A 93 -11.50 -2.80 10.88
N LYS A 94 -11.91 -2.56 9.62
CA LYS A 94 -11.29 -3.18 8.43
C LYS A 94 -9.80 -2.86 8.33
N LEU A 95 -9.40 -1.61 8.55
CA LEU A 95 -8.00 -1.21 8.51
C LEU A 95 -7.19 -1.93 9.60
N THR A 96 -7.67 -1.90 10.85
CA THR A 96 -7.02 -2.57 11.98
C THR A 96 -6.87 -4.07 11.74
N GLU A 97 -7.94 -4.74 11.28
CA GLU A 97 -7.91 -6.17 10.99
C GLU A 97 -6.96 -6.52 9.84
N ALA A 98 -7.00 -5.76 8.75
CA ALA A 98 -6.09 -5.96 7.62
C ALA A 98 -4.63 -5.81 8.04
N LEU A 99 -4.31 -4.82 8.88
CA LEU A 99 -2.96 -4.61 9.38
C LEU A 99 -2.51 -5.74 10.32
N ARG A 100 -3.37 -6.16 11.26
CA ARG A 100 -3.08 -7.29 12.17
C ARG A 100 -2.84 -8.59 11.41
N ARG A 101 -3.69 -8.89 10.44
CA ARG A 101 -3.63 -10.12 9.64
C ARG A 101 -2.34 -10.23 8.83
N VAL A 102 -1.88 -9.12 8.24
CA VAL A 102 -0.76 -9.12 7.29
C VAL A 102 0.57 -8.82 7.96
N PHE A 103 0.59 -8.00 9.01
CA PHE A 103 1.82 -7.45 9.59
C PHE A 103 2.01 -7.76 11.09
N GLY A 104 1.17 -8.61 11.70
CA GLY A 104 1.29 -9.05 13.10
C GLY A 104 0.57 -8.14 14.09
N ARG A 105 0.34 -8.58 15.34
CA ARG A 105 -0.64 -7.96 16.26
C ARG A 105 -0.12 -6.84 17.17
N GLU A 106 1.19 -6.68 17.35
CA GLU A 106 1.71 -5.90 18.48
C GLU A 106 1.68 -4.36 18.31
N LYS A 107 1.33 -3.82 17.13
CA LYS A 107 1.57 -2.40 16.83
C LYS A 107 0.44 -1.60 16.15
N TRP A 108 -0.76 -2.16 15.96
CA TRP A 108 -1.75 -1.59 15.02
C TRP A 108 -3.13 -1.28 15.59
N ASP A 109 -3.23 -1.05 16.91
CA ASP A 109 -4.47 -0.59 17.54
C ASP A 109 -4.66 0.91 17.29
N LEU A 110 -5.12 1.21 16.07
CA LEU A 110 -5.49 2.55 15.58
C LEU A 110 -6.80 3.03 16.17
#